data_AF-A0A3N4PSX3-F1
#
_entry.id   AF-A0A3N4PSX3-F1
#
_cell.length_a   1.000
_cell.length_b   1.000
_cell.length_c   1.000
_cell.angle_alpha   90.00
_cell.angle_beta   90.00
_cell.angle_gamma   90.00
#
_symmetry.space_group_name_H-M   'P 1'
#
loop_
_entity.id
_entity.type
_entity.pdbx_description
1 polymer ?
#
loop_
_entity_poly.entity_id
_entity_poly.type
_entity_poly.pdbx_seq_one_letter_code
_entity_poly.pdbx_strand_id
1 'polypeptide(L)'
;MMNFRKIAGVVLLSVLFACGQADKTPADVIPPDKMRDILLDMNYAEIYGRDPGVDTTRVADSVRELNIKKYYVQILQLHKVSKDEFMHSYRYYEAHSDKLEVIYKQMQDIVKSRRDVMDSIEKRESDRKFGIEKRTHWDSLYCPTDSMRLILP
;
A
#
# COMPACT_ATOMS: atom_id res chain seq x y z
N MET A 1 8.23 -0.46 -57.38
CA MET A 1 8.08 0.65 -56.40
C MET A 1 7.29 0.12 -55.21
N MET A 2 7.98 -0.18 -54.11
CA MET A 2 7.36 -0.78 -52.94
C MET A 2 6.47 0.26 -52.27
N ASN A 3 5.17 -0.03 -52.12
CA ASN A 3 4.17 0.92 -51.64
C ASN A 3 4.44 1.29 -50.17
N PHE A 4 5.17 2.38 -49.94
CA PHE A 4 5.65 2.81 -48.61
C PHE A 4 4.52 2.95 -47.58
N ARG A 5 3.31 3.30 -48.03
CA ARG A 5 2.10 3.34 -47.20
C ARG A 5 1.66 1.97 -46.67
N LYS A 6 1.86 0.91 -47.47
CA LYS A 6 1.57 -0.48 -47.06
C LYS A 6 2.64 -1.00 -46.11
N ILE A 7 3.91 -0.64 -46.34
CA ILE A 7 5.03 -1.00 -45.46
C ILE A 7 4.85 -0.33 -44.09
N ALA A 8 4.52 0.97 -44.05
CA ALA A 8 4.26 1.69 -42.81
C ALA A 8 3.10 1.08 -42.02
N GLY A 9 2.03 0.64 -42.70
CA GLY A 9 0.91 -0.06 -42.06
C GLY A 9 1.29 -1.42 -41.46
N VAL A 10 2.10 -2.21 -42.17
CA VAL A 10 2.58 -3.52 -41.69
C VAL A 10 3.55 -3.36 -40.52
N VAL A 11 4.44 -2.36 -40.57
CA VAL A 11 5.36 -2.05 -39.46
C VAL A 11 4.58 -1.59 -38.22
N LEU A 12 3.60 -0.70 -38.37
CA LEU A 12 2.76 -0.24 -37.25
C LEU A 12 1.97 -1.40 -36.62
N LEU A 13 1.46 -2.33 -37.43
CA LEU A 13 0.76 -3.53 -36.94
C LEU A 13 1.72 -4.51 -36.22
N SER A 14 2.97 -4.60 -36.67
CA SER A 14 3.97 -5.47 -36.04
C SER A 14 4.45 -4.99 -34.67
N VAL A 15 4.46 -3.67 -34.43
CA VAL A 15 4.83 -3.10 -33.12
C VAL A 15 3.78 -3.42 -32.03
N LEU A 16 2.52 -3.62 -32.41
CA LEU A 16 1.45 -4.01 -31.47
C LEU A 16 1.61 -5.43 -30.93
N PHE A 17 2.28 -6.33 -31.66
CA PHE A 17 2.56 -7.70 -31.20
C PHE A 17 3.90 -7.87 -30.48
N ALA A 18 4.78 -6.86 -30.52
CA ALA A 18 6.09 -6.90 -29.88
C ALA A 18 6.06 -6.57 -28.36
N CYS A 19 4.92 -6.08 -27.85
CA CYS A 19 4.74 -5.76 -26.44
C CYS A 19 4.09 -6.95 -25.69
N GLY A 20 4.86 -7.99 -25.37
CA GLY A 20 4.28 -9.09 -24.58
C GLY A 20 5.13 -10.34 -24.32
N GLN A 21 6.43 -10.30 -24.62
CA GLN A 21 7.30 -11.49 -24.51
C GLN A 21 8.47 -11.34 -23.54
N ALA A 22 8.53 -10.25 -22.76
CA ALA A 22 9.69 -10.00 -21.91
C ALA A 22 9.68 -10.71 -20.55
N ASP A 23 8.56 -11.31 -20.11
CA ASP A 23 8.57 -12.10 -18.88
C ASP A 23 7.31 -12.97 -18.71
N LYS A 24 7.24 -14.09 -19.44
CA LYS A 24 6.09 -15.00 -19.32
C LYS A 24 6.27 -15.89 -18.09
N THR A 25 5.71 -15.45 -16.97
CA THR A 25 5.45 -16.33 -15.82
C THR A 25 4.71 -17.59 -16.32
N PRO A 26 5.13 -18.80 -15.94
CA PRO A 26 4.44 -20.03 -16.31
C PRO A 26 2.95 -19.98 -15.94
N ALA A 27 2.09 -20.63 -16.74
CA ALA A 27 0.64 -20.55 -16.54
C ALA A 27 0.17 -21.16 -15.20
N ASP A 28 0.96 -22.05 -14.62
CA ASP A 28 0.76 -22.70 -13.32
C ASP A 28 1.36 -21.91 -12.15
N VAL A 29 1.99 -20.77 -12.41
CA VAL A 29 2.58 -19.90 -11.40
C VAL A 29 1.75 -18.63 -11.26
N ILE A 30 1.45 -18.26 -10.02
CA ILE A 30 0.74 -17.02 -9.67
C ILE A 30 1.47 -15.82 -10.30
N PRO A 31 0.79 -14.96 -11.07
CA PRO A 31 1.40 -13.78 -11.69
C PRO A 31 2.06 -12.85 -10.65
N PRO A 32 3.12 -12.10 -11.03
CA PRO A 32 3.91 -11.33 -10.08
C PRO A 32 3.10 -10.27 -9.35
N ASP A 33 2.16 -9.60 -10.03
CA ASP A 33 1.26 -8.63 -9.40
C ASP A 33 0.38 -9.25 -8.30
N LYS A 34 -0.16 -10.46 -8.56
CA LYS A 34 -1.00 -11.17 -7.59
C LYS A 34 -0.16 -11.70 -6.43
N MET A 35 1.05 -12.20 -6.71
CA MET A 35 1.99 -12.63 -5.68
C MET A 35 2.41 -11.46 -4.78
N ARG A 36 2.69 -10.28 -5.35
CA ARG A 36 2.96 -9.03 -4.62
C ARG A 36 1.84 -8.73 -3.63
N ASP A 37 0.59 -8.75 -4.09
CA ASP A 37 -0.55 -8.38 -3.24
C ASP A 37 -0.73 -9.38 -2.08
N ILE A 38 -0.57 -10.69 -2.34
CA ILE A 38 -0.59 -11.73 -1.30
C ILE A 38 0.52 -11.51 -0.27
N LEU A 39 1.77 -11.34 -0.72
CA LEU A 39 2.92 -11.17 0.16
C LEU A 39 2.84 -9.86 0.96
N LEU A 40 2.27 -8.80 0.39
CA LEU A 40 2.03 -7.54 1.09
C LEU A 40 1.04 -7.72 2.24
N ASP A 41 -0.07 -8.41 2.01
CA ASP A 41 -1.06 -8.69 3.06
C ASP A 41 -0.49 -9.61 4.14
N MET A 42 0.33 -10.61 3.77
CA MET A 42 1.04 -11.46 4.74
C MET A 42 2.00 -10.65 5.61
N ASN A 43 2.74 -9.69 5.04
CA ASN A 43 3.60 -8.79 5.81
C ASN A 43 2.81 -7.90 6.77
N TYR A 44 1.65 -7.39 6.36
CA TYR A 44 0.78 -6.64 7.27
C TYR A 44 0.26 -7.51 8.41
N ALA A 45 -0.11 -8.77 8.14
CA ALA A 45 -0.53 -9.71 9.17
C ALA A 45 0.59 -10.09 10.14
N GLU A 46 1.84 -10.16 9.69
CA GLU A 46 3.01 -10.35 10.57
C GLU A 46 3.19 -9.18 11.54
N ILE A 47 3.10 -7.95 11.04
CA ILE A 47 3.24 -6.74 11.86
C ILE A 47 2.09 -6.67 12.86
N TYR A 48 0.85 -6.83 12.39
CA TYR A 48 -0.34 -6.80 13.24
C TYR A 48 -0.37 -7.94 14.25
N GLY A 49 0.04 -9.15 13.84
CA GLY A 49 0.11 -10.31 14.71
C GLY A 49 1.21 -10.21 15.77
N ARG A 50 2.25 -9.39 15.53
CA ARG A 50 3.37 -9.20 16.47
C ARG A 50 3.23 -7.99 17.39
N ASP A 51 2.37 -7.04 17.05
CA ASP A 51 2.06 -5.90 17.91
C ASP A 51 0.76 -6.17 18.72
N PRO A 52 0.85 -6.55 20.00
CA PRO A 52 -0.32 -6.81 20.85
C PRO A 52 -1.20 -5.58 21.13
N GLY A 53 -0.82 -4.38 20.66
CA GLY A 53 -1.41 -3.14 21.10
C GLY A 53 -1.08 -2.84 22.56
N VAL A 54 -1.41 -1.61 23.00
CA VAL A 54 -0.93 -0.99 24.25
C VAL A 54 -1.38 -1.74 25.53
N ASP A 55 -2.29 -2.72 25.47
CA ASP A 55 -2.97 -3.22 26.66
C ASP A 55 -3.32 -4.72 26.65
N THR A 56 -2.56 -5.56 25.94
CA THR A 56 -2.75 -7.01 26.05
C THR A 56 -1.55 -7.70 26.69
N THR A 57 -1.86 -8.41 27.78
CA THR A 57 -1.01 -9.30 28.56
C THR A 57 -0.04 -10.05 27.66
N ARG A 58 1.27 -10.07 27.98
CA ARG A 58 2.32 -10.78 27.23
C ARG A 58 1.82 -12.14 26.75
N VAL A 59 1.36 -12.21 25.51
CA VAL A 59 0.88 -13.45 24.89
C VAL A 59 2.10 -14.32 24.65
N ALA A 60 2.02 -15.61 25.01
CA ALA A 60 3.10 -16.54 24.74
C ALA A 60 3.39 -16.59 23.23
N ASP A 61 4.68 -16.65 22.86
CA ASP A 61 5.10 -16.67 21.46
C ASP A 61 4.42 -17.79 20.66
N SER A 62 4.17 -18.95 21.27
CA SER A 62 3.46 -20.06 20.64
C SER A 62 2.04 -19.69 20.16
N VAL A 63 1.31 -18.89 20.95
CA VAL A 63 -0.04 -18.45 20.61
C VAL A 63 0.01 -17.39 19.50
N ARG A 64 1.02 -16.51 19.54
CA ARG A 64 1.27 -15.50 18.52
C ARG A 64 1.52 -16.14 17.14
N GLU A 65 2.42 -17.11 17.08
CA GLU A 65 2.74 -17.83 15.85
C GLU A 65 1.53 -18.62 15.30
N LEU A 66 0.68 -19.17 16.18
CA LEU A 66 -0.56 -19.82 15.75
C LEU A 66 -1.56 -18.83 15.12
N ASN A 67 -1.64 -17.61 15.65
CA ASN A 67 -2.54 -16.59 15.10
C ASN A 67 -2.05 -16.08 13.73
N ILE A 68 -0.74 -15.86 13.57
CA ILE A 68 -0.14 -15.50 12.28
C ILE A 68 -0.46 -16.57 11.22
N LYS A 69 -0.31 -17.85 11.55
CA LYS A 69 -0.66 -18.96 10.63
C LYS A 69 -2.14 -18.94 10.24
N LYS A 70 -3.05 -18.56 11.14
CA LYS A 70 -4.49 -18.39 10.81
C LYS A 70 -4.69 -17.25 9.82
N TYR A 71 -4.00 -16.12 10.00
CA TYR A 71 -4.08 -14.99 9.05
C TYR A 71 -3.59 -15.40 7.67
N TYR A 72 -2.51 -16.15 7.55
CA TYR A 72 -2.02 -16.62 6.25
C TYR A 72 -3.07 -17.45 5.51
N VAL A 73 -3.77 -18.36 6.22
CA VAL A 73 -4.86 -19.14 5.62
C VAL A 73 -5.99 -18.21 5.13
N GLN A 74 -6.38 -17.23 5.93
CA GLN A 74 -7.43 -16.26 5.56
C GLN A 74 -7.03 -15.39 4.37
N ILE A 75 -5.79 -14.91 4.33
CA ILE A 75 -5.25 -14.11 3.24
C ILE A 75 -5.29 -14.91 1.93
N LEU A 76 -4.83 -16.16 1.95
CA LEU A 76 -4.90 -17.03 0.78
C LEU A 76 -6.34 -17.24 0.30
N GLN A 77 -7.30 -17.37 1.22
CA GLN A 77 -8.73 -17.44 0.88
C GLN A 77 -9.24 -16.15 0.24
N LEU A 78 -8.87 -14.97 0.76
CA LEU A 78 -9.24 -13.67 0.19
C LEU A 78 -8.72 -13.50 -1.24
N HIS A 79 -7.49 -13.97 -1.49
CA HIS A 79 -6.86 -13.96 -2.82
C HIS A 79 -7.30 -15.10 -3.73
N LYS A 80 -8.19 -15.99 -3.24
CA LYS A 80 -8.68 -17.19 -3.93
C LYS A 80 -7.53 -18.06 -4.45
N VAL A 81 -6.57 -18.33 -3.58
CA VAL A 81 -5.38 -19.14 -3.86
C VAL A 81 -5.32 -20.27 -2.86
N SER A 82 -5.01 -21.47 -3.33
CA SER A 82 -4.78 -22.61 -2.42
C SER A 82 -3.37 -22.54 -1.81
N LYS A 83 -3.17 -23.17 -0.64
CA LYS A 83 -1.83 -23.26 -0.04
C LYS A 83 -0.81 -23.89 -1.00
N ASP A 84 -1.19 -24.94 -1.71
CA ASP A 84 -0.27 -25.66 -2.59
C ASP A 84 0.10 -24.84 -3.83
N GLU A 85 -0.87 -24.13 -4.42
CA GLU A 85 -0.65 -23.19 -5.53
C GLU A 85 0.29 -22.04 -5.11
N PHE A 86 0.06 -21.48 -3.91
CA PHE A 86 0.94 -20.46 -3.36
C PHE A 86 2.37 -21.00 -3.16
N MET A 87 2.52 -22.14 -2.49
CA MET A 87 3.84 -22.72 -2.22
C MET A 87 4.57 -23.11 -3.51
N HIS A 88 3.85 -23.61 -4.51
CA HIS A 88 4.40 -23.89 -5.84
C HIS A 88 4.95 -22.63 -6.51
N SER A 89 4.13 -21.59 -6.56
CA SER A 89 4.49 -20.32 -7.18
C SER A 89 5.59 -19.60 -6.41
N TYR A 90 5.58 -19.66 -5.08
CA TYR A 90 6.58 -19.05 -4.23
C TYR A 90 7.96 -19.70 -4.44
N ARG A 91 8.04 -21.04 -4.51
CA ARG A 91 9.28 -21.75 -4.86
C ARG A 91 9.82 -21.35 -6.24
N TYR A 92 8.94 -21.13 -7.21
CA TYR A 92 9.34 -20.61 -8.51
C TYR A 92 10.03 -19.24 -8.37
N TYR A 93 9.43 -18.30 -7.64
CA TYR A 93 10.05 -16.98 -7.43
C TYR A 93 11.33 -17.04 -6.57
N GLU A 94 11.42 -17.92 -5.58
CA GLU A 94 12.66 -18.13 -4.82
C GLU A 94 13.82 -18.60 -5.71
N ALA A 95 13.53 -19.45 -6.71
CA ALA A 95 14.52 -19.90 -7.68
C ALA A 95 14.88 -18.83 -8.75
N HIS A 96 14.09 -17.75 -8.85
CA HIS A 96 14.28 -16.65 -9.81
C HIS A 96 14.39 -15.32 -9.05
N SER A 97 15.56 -15.10 -8.44
CA SER A 97 15.79 -13.97 -7.53
C SER A 97 15.55 -12.60 -8.17
N ASP A 98 15.81 -12.46 -9.47
CA ASP A 98 15.52 -11.27 -10.27
C ASP A 98 14.02 -10.91 -10.26
N LYS A 99 13.15 -11.92 -10.41
CA LYS A 99 11.69 -11.74 -10.41
C LYS A 99 11.17 -11.42 -9.02
N LEU A 100 11.70 -12.12 -8.01
CA LEU A 100 11.33 -11.90 -6.63
C LEU A 100 11.75 -10.49 -6.14
N GLU A 101 12.93 -10.02 -6.56
CA GLU A 101 13.39 -8.66 -6.29
C GLU A 101 12.41 -7.61 -6.84
N VAL A 102 11.93 -7.79 -8.08
CA VAL A 102 10.93 -6.89 -8.68
C VAL A 102 9.65 -6.86 -7.84
N ILE A 103 9.17 -8.01 -7.37
CA ILE A 103 7.98 -8.09 -6.51
C ILE A 103 8.21 -7.28 -5.21
N TYR A 104 9.34 -7.51 -4.52
CA TYR A 104 9.63 -6.79 -3.29
C TYR A 104 9.82 -5.29 -3.50
N LYS A 105 10.43 -4.87 -4.62
CA LYS A 105 10.56 -3.46 -4.97
C LYS A 105 9.20 -2.80 -5.14
N GLN A 106 8.27 -3.45 -5.85
CA GLN A 106 6.89 -2.96 -5.98
C GLN A 106 6.19 -2.86 -4.62
N MET A 107 6.39 -3.82 -3.71
CA MET A 107 5.85 -3.74 -2.35
C MET A 107 6.38 -2.52 -1.58
N GLN A 108 7.69 -2.27 -1.66
CA GLN A 108 8.32 -1.10 -1.02
C GLN A 108 7.76 0.21 -1.57
N ASP A 109 7.59 0.30 -2.89
CA ASP A 109 7.01 1.48 -3.53
C ASP A 109 5.56 1.73 -3.08
N ILE A 110 4.75 0.68 -2.94
CA ILE A 110 3.38 0.77 -2.40
C ILE A 110 3.40 1.28 -0.96
N VAL A 111 4.23 0.70 -0.09
CA VAL A 111 4.32 1.09 1.32
C VAL A 111 4.79 2.54 1.45
N LYS A 112 5.80 2.93 0.67
CA LYS A 112 6.31 4.30 0.64
C LYS A 112 5.24 5.29 0.20
N SER A 113 4.53 5.01 -0.90
CA SER A 113 3.46 5.87 -1.39
C SER A 113 2.34 6.04 -0.35
N ARG A 114 1.94 4.95 0.33
CA ARG A 114 0.95 5.02 1.42
C ARG A 114 1.43 5.87 2.59
N ARG A 115 2.71 5.77 2.96
CA ARG A 115 3.31 6.61 4.01
C ARG A 115 3.31 8.07 3.62
N ASP A 116 3.79 8.40 2.43
CA ASP A 116 3.85 9.80 1.95
C ASP A 116 2.45 10.45 1.93
N VAL A 117 1.42 9.68 1.58
CA VAL A 117 0.01 10.12 1.67
C VAL A 117 -0.38 10.39 3.12
N MET A 118 -0.08 9.48 4.06
CA MET A 118 -0.39 9.65 5.49
C MET A 118 0.28 10.90 6.07
N ASP A 119 1.58 11.08 5.82
CA ASP A 119 2.36 12.22 6.29
C ASP A 119 1.79 13.54 5.73
N SER A 120 1.33 13.53 4.48
CA SER A 120 0.69 14.69 3.85
C SER A 120 -0.67 15.04 4.48
N ILE A 121 -1.43 14.04 4.92
CA ILE A 121 -2.70 14.22 5.63
C ILE A 121 -2.44 14.78 7.02
N GLU A 122 -1.51 14.18 7.77
CA GLU A 122 -1.14 14.63 9.12
C GLU A 122 -0.64 16.08 9.10
N LYS A 123 0.20 16.44 8.14
CA LYS A 123 0.67 17.82 7.97
C LYS A 123 -0.50 18.79 7.71
N ARG A 124 -1.45 18.43 6.85
CA ARG A 124 -2.64 19.26 6.57
C ARG A 124 -3.54 19.41 7.79
N GLU A 125 -3.69 18.36 8.59
CA GLU A 125 -4.46 18.40 9.84
C GLU A 125 -3.79 19.28 10.89
N SER A 126 -2.46 19.14 11.03
CA SER A 126 -1.62 19.98 11.87
C SER A 126 -1.73 21.46 11.49
N ASP A 127 -1.52 21.79 10.21
CA ASP A 127 -1.64 23.16 9.69
C ASP A 127 -3.06 23.73 9.92
N ARG A 128 -4.11 22.91 9.77
CA ARG A 128 -5.48 23.30 10.07
C ARG A 128 -5.68 23.60 11.55
N LYS A 129 -5.21 22.72 12.45
CA LYS A 129 -5.32 22.92 13.91
C LYS A 129 -4.57 24.16 14.36
N PHE A 130 -3.31 24.33 13.97
CA PHE A 130 -2.51 25.52 14.29
C PHE A 130 -3.09 26.80 13.68
N GLY A 131 -3.66 26.74 12.47
CA GLY A 131 -4.35 27.86 11.84
C GLY A 131 -5.67 28.25 12.51
N ILE A 132 -6.38 27.29 13.12
CA ILE A 132 -7.57 27.54 13.95
C ILE A 132 -7.14 28.13 15.30
N GLU A 133 -6.16 27.52 15.96
CA GLU A 133 -5.63 27.96 17.27
C GLU A 133 -5.10 29.41 17.21
N LYS A 134 -4.38 29.76 16.15
CA LYS A 134 -3.92 31.14 15.93
C LYS A 134 -5.07 32.13 15.77
N ARG A 135 -6.15 31.77 15.06
CA ARG A 135 -7.33 32.66 14.92
C ARG A 135 -7.99 32.91 16.27
N THR A 136 -8.25 31.85 17.04
CA THR A 136 -8.88 31.96 18.35
C THR A 136 -8.04 32.71 19.39
N HIS A 137 -6.70 32.66 19.30
CA HIS A 137 -5.81 33.37 20.22
C HIS A 137 -5.88 34.90 20.05
N TRP A 138 -5.92 35.41 18.80
CA TRP A 138 -6.06 36.85 18.55
C TRP A 138 -7.47 37.36 18.84
N ASP A 139 -8.49 36.54 18.60
CA ASP A 139 -9.89 36.89 18.89
C ASP A 139 -10.16 36.99 20.41
N SER A 140 -9.47 36.18 21.24
CA SER A 140 -9.59 36.25 22.71
C SER A 140 -8.84 37.44 23.34
N LEU A 141 -7.83 37.99 22.66
CA LEU A 141 -7.08 39.17 23.13
C LEU A 141 -7.76 40.49 22.73
N TYR A 142 -8.82 40.42 21.93
CA TYR A 142 -9.64 41.57 21.53
C TYR A 142 -11.03 41.45 22.15
N CYS A 143 -11.10 41.52 23.48
CA CYS A 143 -12.35 41.90 24.15
C CYS A 143 -12.32 43.43 24.26
N PRO A 144 -13.10 44.19 23.47
CA PRO A 144 -13.18 45.62 23.67
C PRO A 144 -13.81 45.85 25.04
N THR A 145 -13.07 46.49 25.94
CA THR A 145 -13.53 46.94 27.27
C THR A 145 -14.56 48.07 27.19
N ASP A 146 -15.48 48.02 26.23
CA ASP A 146 -16.48 49.06 25.97
C ASP A 146 -17.88 48.66 26.48
N SER A 147 -17.95 47.83 27.53
CA SER A 147 -19.19 47.59 28.27
C SER A 147 -19.43 48.61 29.40
N MET A 148 -18.59 49.64 29.54
CA MET A 148 -18.76 50.72 30.52
C MET A 148 -19.12 52.05 29.85
N ARG A 149 -20.24 52.12 29.11
CA ARG A 149 -20.76 53.44 28.65
C ARG A 149 -22.21 53.53 28.21
N LEU A 150 -23.12 52.76 28.80
CA LEU A 150 -24.56 53.06 28.77
C LEU A 150 -25.07 52.60 30.13
N ILE A 151 -25.20 53.46 31.14
CA ILE A 151 -26.42 54.22 31.45
C ILE A 151 -26.01 55.36 32.39
N LEU A 152 -26.24 56.62 31.99
CA LEU A 152 -26.38 57.76 32.91
C LEU A 152 -27.80 58.32 32.69
N PRO A 153 -28.68 58.35 33.71
CA PRO A 153 -29.76 59.32 33.76
C PRO A 153 -29.25 60.72 34.16
#